data_AF-A0A1Z8QFL0-F1
#
_entry.id   AF-A0A1Z8QFL0-F1
#
_cell.length_a   1.000
_cell.length_b   1.000
_cell.length_c   1.000
_cell.angle_alpha   90.00
_cell.angle_beta   90.00
_cell.angle_gamma   90.00
#
_symmetry.space_group_name_H-M   'P 1'
#
loop_
_entity.id
_entity.type
_entity.pdbx_description
1 polymer ?
#
loop_
_entity_poly.entity_id
_entity_poly.type
_entity_poly.pdbx_seq_one_letter_code
_entity_poly.pdbx_strand_id
1 'polypeptide(L)'
;MPQETNLNVAPYFDDFDASDSTRNYCKILFKPGLPVQARELTGIQSILQDQIEKFGSHIFKEGSSVTGGGVRWNPGYTSVRIQQFNEGIDVDSYLYKLKGEVVIGSISGVKAKIKASVTNSDSYILYISYLNTGGEDNQSFVAGE
;
A
#
# COMPACT_ATOMS: atom_id res chain seq x y z
N MET A 1 -10.41 -35.81 5.38
CA MET A 1 -9.67 -37.07 5.51
C MET A 1 -9.37 -37.27 6.99
N PRO A 2 -9.48 -38.49 7.54
CA PRO A 2 -9.14 -38.76 8.94
C PRO A 2 -7.66 -38.46 9.17
N GLN A 3 -7.36 -37.79 10.27
CA GLN A 3 -6.00 -37.41 10.65
C GLN A 3 -5.31 -38.63 11.24
N GLU A 4 -4.26 -39.12 10.58
CA GLU A 4 -3.41 -40.21 11.08
C GLU A 4 -2.80 -39.81 12.43
N THR A 5 -3.06 -40.62 13.46
CA THR A 5 -2.69 -40.32 14.86
C THR A 5 -1.27 -40.76 15.22
N ASN A 6 -0.57 -41.46 14.31
CA ASN A 6 0.81 -41.88 14.50
C ASN A 6 1.77 -41.11 13.57
N LEU A 7 2.37 -40.06 14.11
CA LEU A 7 3.21 -39.10 13.38
C LEU A 7 4.70 -39.51 13.32
N ASN A 8 5.04 -40.72 13.78
CA ASN A 8 6.40 -41.28 13.77
C ASN A 8 6.61 -42.38 12.71
N VAL A 9 5.66 -42.58 11.80
CA VAL A 9 5.73 -43.58 10.72
C VAL A 9 5.76 -42.87 9.37
N ALA A 10 6.51 -43.41 8.41
CA ALA A 10 6.58 -42.84 7.08
C ALA A 10 5.20 -42.86 6.38
N PRO A 11 4.86 -41.81 5.60
CA PRO A 11 5.64 -40.59 5.35
C PRO A 11 5.52 -39.56 6.49
N TYR A 12 6.65 -38.95 6.87
CA TYR A 12 6.68 -37.86 7.84
C TYR A 12 6.09 -36.60 7.19
N PHE A 13 4.81 -36.36 7.38
CA PHE A 13 4.12 -35.21 6.78
C PHE A 13 4.64 -33.90 7.39
N ASP A 14 5.40 -33.16 6.58
CA ASP A 14 5.67 -31.76 6.83
C ASP A 14 4.49 -30.92 6.35
N ASP A 15 4.05 -30.05 7.25
CA ASP A 15 2.87 -29.24 7.09
C ASP A 15 3.22 -27.77 6.85
N PHE A 16 4.51 -27.41 6.94
CA PHE A 16 5.00 -26.06 6.71
C PHE A 16 4.84 -25.68 5.23
N ASP A 17 4.17 -24.57 4.99
CA ASP A 17 4.05 -23.98 3.66
C ASP A 17 4.26 -22.46 3.77
N ALA A 18 5.36 -21.99 3.19
CA ALA A 18 5.71 -20.58 3.17
C ALA A 18 4.76 -19.73 2.31
N SER A 19 4.02 -20.34 1.39
CA SER A 19 3.08 -19.67 0.48
C SER A 19 1.68 -19.48 1.08
N ASP A 20 1.33 -20.27 2.11
CA ASP A 20 0.04 -20.20 2.79
C ASP A 20 0.16 -19.40 4.11
N SER A 21 -0.59 -18.31 4.21
CA SER A 21 -0.66 -17.46 5.41
C SER A 21 -1.08 -18.21 6.69
N THR A 22 -1.78 -19.33 6.59
CA THR A 22 -2.22 -20.13 7.75
C THR A 22 -1.19 -21.16 8.19
N ARG A 23 -0.21 -21.47 7.34
CA ARG A 23 0.82 -22.51 7.55
C ARG A 23 2.25 -21.97 7.54
N ASN A 24 2.41 -20.66 7.38
CA ASN A 24 3.65 -19.91 7.56
C ASN A 24 3.85 -19.52 9.03
N TYR A 25 4.14 -20.49 9.88
CA TYR A 25 4.46 -20.27 11.30
C TYR A 25 5.98 -20.19 11.51
N CYS A 26 6.42 -19.28 12.39
CA CYS A 26 7.86 -19.09 12.68
C CYS A 26 8.40 -20.00 13.78
N LYS A 27 7.52 -20.72 14.50
CA LYS A 27 7.88 -21.49 15.69
C LYS A 27 6.96 -22.70 15.85
N ILE A 28 7.57 -23.83 16.23
CA ILE A 28 6.86 -25.01 16.72
C ILE A 28 6.92 -25.03 18.25
N LEU A 29 5.78 -25.30 18.89
CA LEU A 29 5.67 -25.41 20.35
C LEU A 29 5.69 -26.88 20.75
N PHE A 30 6.72 -27.27 21.51
CA PHE A 30 6.80 -28.63 22.06
C PHE A 30 5.90 -28.78 23.27
N LYS A 31 5.26 -29.94 23.37
CA LYS A 31 4.53 -30.31 24.59
C LYS A 31 5.52 -30.87 25.62
N PRO A 32 5.71 -30.20 26.77
CA PRO A 32 6.63 -30.69 27.80
C PRO A 32 6.13 -32.01 28.39
N GLY A 33 7.06 -32.91 28.71
CA GLY A 33 6.76 -34.22 29.30
C GLY A 33 6.40 -35.32 28.30
N LEU A 34 6.46 -35.05 27.00
CA LEU A 34 6.36 -36.05 25.94
C LEU A 34 7.60 -36.00 25.03
N PRO A 35 8.01 -37.13 24.44
CA PRO A 35 9.11 -37.13 23.49
C PRO A 35 8.73 -36.32 22.25
N VAL A 36 9.73 -35.61 21.71
CA VAL A 36 9.63 -34.83 20.47
C VAL A 36 9.30 -35.78 19.32
N GLN A 37 8.35 -35.38 18.47
CA GLN A 37 7.92 -36.16 17.31
C GLN A 37 8.77 -35.85 16.08
N ALA A 38 8.94 -36.82 15.18
CA ALA A 38 9.71 -36.63 13.95
C ALA A 38 9.19 -35.46 13.11
N ARG A 39 7.86 -35.29 13.04
CA ARG A 39 7.19 -34.17 12.37
C ARG A 39 7.60 -32.79 12.90
N GLU A 40 7.75 -32.65 14.22
CA GLU A 40 8.17 -31.38 14.83
C GLU A 40 9.60 -31.04 14.44
N LEU A 41 10.46 -32.06 14.31
CA LEU A 41 11.84 -31.90 13.91
C LEU A 41 11.97 -31.55 12.42
N THR A 42 11.20 -32.21 11.54
CA THR A 42 11.15 -31.88 10.11
C THR A 42 10.61 -30.46 9.88
N GLY A 43 9.54 -30.07 10.58
CA GLY A 43 8.99 -28.73 10.45
C GLY A 43 9.96 -27.62 10.88
N ILE A 44 10.80 -27.84 11.90
CA ILE A 44 11.84 -26.88 12.29
C ILE A 44 12.89 -26.71 11.19
N GLN A 45 13.27 -27.80 10.52
CA GLN A 45 14.22 -27.75 9.41
C GLN A 45 13.68 -26.91 8.25
N SER A 46 12.41 -27.08 7.88
CA SER A 46 11.77 -26.33 6.79
C SER A 46 11.62 -24.84 7.13
N ILE A 47 11.22 -24.50 8.36
CA ILE A 47 11.16 -23.10 8.83
C ILE A 47 12.55 -22.45 8.76
N LEU A 48 13.58 -23.14 9.24
CA LEU A 48 14.94 -22.60 9.27
C LEU A 48 15.49 -22.40 7.85
N GLN A 49 15.21 -23.32 6.92
CA GLN A 49 15.58 -23.16 5.52
C GLN A 49 14.88 -21.95 4.88
N ASP A 50 13.58 -21.77 5.10
CA ASP A 50 12.83 -20.61 4.62
C ASP A 50 13.37 -19.28 5.19
N GLN A 51 13.76 -19.25 6.47
CA GLN A 51 14.38 -18.07 7.07
C GLN A 51 15.74 -17.75 6.46
N ILE A 52 16.57 -18.76 6.19
CA ILE A 52 17.85 -18.58 5.52
C ILE A 52 17.65 -18.12 4.07
N GLU A 53 16.67 -18.67 3.35
CA GLU A 53 16.33 -18.25 1.99
C GLU A 53 15.86 -16.80 1.94
N LYS A 54 14.94 -16.41 2.83
CA LYS A 54 14.47 -15.02 2.98
C LYS A 54 15.63 -14.09 3.30
N PHE A 55 16.50 -14.46 4.24
CA PHE A 55 17.68 -13.68 4.58
C PHE A 55 18.65 -13.54 3.39
N GLY A 56 18.96 -14.63 2.70
CA GLY A 56 19.85 -14.63 1.53
C GLY A 56 19.29 -13.80 0.37
N SER A 57 18.00 -13.91 0.09
CA SER A 57 17.33 -13.13 -0.96
C SER A 57 17.34 -11.61 -0.68
N HIS A 58 17.41 -11.22 0.59
CA HIS A 58 17.42 -9.83 1.03
C HIS A 58 18.82 -9.23 1.12
N ILE A 59 19.85 -10.00 1.49
CA ILE A 59 21.22 -9.51 1.65
C ILE A 59 22.00 -9.51 0.32
N PHE A 60 21.86 -10.55 -0.51
CA PHE A 60 22.68 -10.70 -1.71
C PHE A 60 22.13 -10.01 -2.96
N LYS A 61 20.94 -9.43 -2.87
CA LYS A 61 20.38 -8.62 -3.95
C LYS A 61 20.89 -7.19 -3.77
N GLU A 62 22.10 -6.92 -4.27
CA GLU A 62 22.75 -5.61 -4.17
C GLU A 62 21.77 -4.48 -4.50
N GLY A 63 21.48 -3.61 -3.52
CA GLY A 63 20.53 -2.50 -3.67
C GLY A 63 19.05 -2.86 -3.54
N SER A 64 18.68 -4.02 -2.99
CA SER A 64 17.27 -4.35 -2.78
C SER A 64 16.62 -3.35 -1.82
N SER A 65 15.68 -2.59 -2.35
CA SER A 65 14.81 -1.74 -1.55
C SER A 65 14.10 -2.60 -0.52
N VAL A 66 14.24 -2.27 0.77
CA VAL A 66 13.37 -2.81 1.81
C VAL A 66 11.95 -2.46 1.42
N THR A 67 11.11 -3.46 1.14
CA THR A 67 9.70 -3.26 0.78
C THR A 67 9.04 -2.40 1.87
N GLY A 68 8.71 -1.15 1.54
CA GLY A 68 8.12 -0.18 2.47
C GLY A 68 9.05 0.90 3.02
N GLY A 69 10.36 0.89 2.73
CA GLY A 69 11.34 1.84 3.28
C GLY A 69 11.74 3.01 2.36
N GLY A 70 11.24 3.06 1.12
CA GLY A 70 11.60 4.11 0.17
C GLY A 70 10.67 5.32 0.25
N VAL A 71 11.22 6.53 0.44
CA VAL A 71 10.47 7.78 0.28
C VAL A 71 10.07 7.92 -1.20
N ARG A 72 8.78 7.76 -1.49
CA ARG A 72 8.21 8.00 -2.82
C ARG A 72 7.82 9.47 -2.90
N TRP A 73 8.67 10.29 -3.51
CA TRP A 73 8.33 11.67 -3.84
C TRP A 73 7.63 11.73 -5.20
N ASN A 74 6.45 12.38 -5.25
CA ASN A 74 5.78 12.67 -6.51
C ASN A 74 5.69 14.19 -6.70
N PRO A 75 6.52 14.79 -7.58
CA PRO A 75 6.51 16.23 -7.81
C PRO A 75 5.28 16.71 -8.60
N GLY A 76 4.45 15.80 -9.14
CA GLY A 76 3.26 16.12 -9.92
C GLY A 76 2.02 16.48 -9.09
N TYR A 77 2.18 16.75 -7.78
CA TYR A 77 1.13 17.26 -6.91
C TYR A 77 1.31 18.76 -6.72
N THR A 78 0.36 19.53 -7.23
CA THR A 78 0.29 20.99 -7.01
C THR A 78 -0.86 21.30 -6.06
N SER A 79 -0.68 22.29 -5.19
CA SER A 79 -1.76 22.81 -4.35
C SER A 79 -2.35 24.08 -4.97
N VAL A 80 -3.68 24.17 -4.99
CA VAL A 80 -4.43 25.36 -5.42
C VAL A 80 -5.37 25.76 -4.31
N ARG A 81 -5.40 27.06 -4.00
CA ARG A 81 -6.35 27.64 -3.06
C ARG A 81 -7.62 28.02 -3.81
N ILE A 82 -8.76 27.64 -3.28
CA ILE A 82 -10.08 28.01 -3.81
C ILE A 82 -10.80 28.94 -2.82
N GLN A 83 -11.77 29.68 -3.35
CA GLN A 83 -12.62 30.57 -2.57
C GLN A 83 -13.62 29.74 -1.73
N GLN A 84 -14.12 30.31 -0.63
CA GLN A 84 -15.08 29.65 0.25
C GLN A 84 -16.49 29.56 -0.33
N PHE A 85 -16.85 30.52 -1.19
CA PHE A 85 -18.15 30.56 -1.84
C PHE A 85 -17.94 30.53 -3.35
N ASN A 86 -18.66 29.65 -4.03
CA ASN A 86 -18.79 29.67 -5.48
C ASN A 86 -20.26 29.85 -5.83
N GLU A 87 -20.60 30.90 -6.58
CA GLU A 87 -21.98 31.23 -6.96
C GLU A 87 -22.97 31.27 -5.77
N GLY A 88 -22.50 31.64 -4.58
CA GLY A 88 -23.31 31.71 -3.36
C GLY A 88 -23.49 30.38 -2.62
N ILE A 89 -22.86 29.29 -3.09
CA ILE A 89 -22.85 27.97 -2.45
C ILE A 89 -21.49 27.77 -1.76
N ASP A 90 -21.52 27.32 -0.51
CA ASP A 90 -20.31 26.96 0.24
C ASP A 90 -19.65 25.72 -0.39
N VAL A 91 -18.35 25.82 -0.68
CA VAL A 91 -17.55 24.75 -1.29
C VAL A 91 -17.48 23.51 -0.39
N ASP A 92 -17.59 23.66 0.92
CA ASP A 92 -17.55 22.52 1.85
C ASP A 92 -18.64 21.48 1.53
N SER A 93 -19.81 21.94 1.08
CA SER A 93 -20.96 21.09 0.77
C SER A 93 -20.73 20.11 -0.40
N TYR A 94 -19.82 20.42 -1.32
CA TYR A 94 -19.52 19.61 -2.50
C TYR A 94 -18.07 19.16 -2.61
N LEU A 95 -17.20 19.54 -1.65
CA LEU A 95 -15.79 19.17 -1.61
C LEU A 95 -15.56 17.66 -1.70
N TYR A 96 -16.42 16.87 -1.04
CA TYR A 96 -16.33 15.41 -1.08
C TYR A 96 -16.60 14.82 -2.47
N LYS A 97 -17.47 15.46 -3.26
CA LYS A 97 -17.81 15.04 -4.64
C LYS A 97 -16.70 15.38 -5.62
N LEU A 98 -15.94 16.44 -5.34
CA LEU A 98 -14.83 16.86 -6.18
C LEU A 98 -13.64 15.90 -6.11
N LYS A 99 -13.53 15.09 -5.04
CA LYS A 99 -12.40 14.18 -4.87
C LYS A 99 -12.42 13.08 -5.95
N GLY A 100 -11.42 13.09 -6.81
CA GLY A 100 -11.28 12.12 -7.91
C GLY A 100 -11.85 12.60 -9.24
N GLU A 101 -12.55 13.73 -9.26
CA GLU A 101 -13.09 14.33 -10.48
C GLU A 101 -12.02 15.11 -11.25
N VAL A 102 -12.29 15.30 -12.55
CA VAL A 102 -11.47 16.11 -13.45
C VAL A 102 -12.13 17.47 -13.61
N VAL A 103 -11.43 18.52 -13.20
CA VAL A 103 -11.85 19.91 -13.37
C VAL A 103 -11.16 20.51 -14.59
N ILE A 104 -11.84 21.44 -15.26
CA ILE A 104 -11.36 22.15 -16.44
C ILE A 104 -11.42 23.64 -16.11
N GLY A 105 -10.32 24.36 -16.34
CA GLY A 105 -10.28 25.81 -16.16
C GLY A 105 -11.17 26.50 -17.19
N SER A 106 -12.03 27.40 -16.72
CA SER A 106 -12.95 28.15 -17.60
C SER A 106 -12.22 29.11 -18.54
N ILE A 107 -11.05 29.61 -18.12
CA ILE A 107 -10.24 30.58 -18.87
C ILE A 107 -9.01 29.88 -19.46
N SER A 108 -8.29 29.11 -18.65
CA SER A 108 -7.04 28.46 -19.05
C SER A 108 -7.24 27.18 -19.88
N GLY A 109 -8.43 26.58 -19.82
CA GLY A 109 -8.73 25.29 -20.45
C GLY A 109 -7.95 24.10 -19.89
N VAL A 110 -7.16 24.31 -18.82
CA VAL A 110 -6.29 23.28 -18.24
C VAL A 110 -7.12 22.23 -17.53
N LYS A 111 -6.82 20.95 -17.79
CA LYS A 111 -7.45 19.83 -17.09
C LYS A 111 -6.62 19.40 -15.89
N ALA A 112 -7.25 19.25 -14.73
CA ALA A 112 -6.58 18.73 -13.55
C ALA A 112 -7.47 17.73 -12.81
N LYS A 113 -6.86 16.70 -12.24
CA LYS A 113 -7.54 15.72 -11.40
C LYS A 113 -7.34 16.05 -9.93
N ILE A 114 -8.43 16.18 -9.19
CA ILE A 114 -8.39 16.43 -7.75
C ILE A 114 -8.10 15.12 -7.04
N LYS A 115 -7.07 15.10 -6.20
CA LYS A 115 -6.63 13.90 -5.47
C LYS A 115 -6.98 13.97 -3.99
N ALA A 116 -6.80 15.14 -3.39
CA ALA A 116 -7.11 15.39 -2.00
C ALA A 116 -7.52 16.85 -1.81
N SER A 117 -8.22 17.10 -0.71
CA SER A 117 -8.61 18.42 -0.27
C SER A 117 -8.29 18.54 1.21
N VAL A 118 -7.85 19.73 1.64
CA VAL A 118 -7.63 20.08 3.03
C VAL A 118 -8.39 21.36 3.30
N THR A 119 -9.22 21.32 4.34
CA THR A 119 -9.93 22.48 4.84
C THR A 119 -9.18 23.02 6.05
N ASN A 120 -8.97 24.33 6.05
CA ASN A 120 -8.53 25.09 7.20
C ASN A 120 -9.57 26.21 7.41
N SER A 121 -9.69 26.74 8.62
CA SER A 121 -10.80 27.61 9.05
C SER A 121 -11.13 28.75 8.06
N ASP A 122 -10.12 29.28 7.36
CA ASP A 122 -10.27 30.37 6.39
C ASP A 122 -9.78 30.03 4.97
N SER A 123 -9.41 28.77 4.68
CA SER A 123 -8.93 28.41 3.35
C SER A 123 -9.18 26.95 2.97
N TYR A 124 -9.66 26.77 1.75
CA TYR A 124 -9.83 25.47 1.12
C TYR A 124 -8.67 25.25 0.15
N ILE A 125 -7.91 24.18 0.38
CA ILE A 125 -6.73 23.82 -0.42
C ILE A 125 -7.02 22.51 -1.13
N LEU A 126 -6.94 22.51 -2.46
CA LEU A 126 -7.03 21.32 -3.30
C LEU A 126 -5.65 20.87 -3.72
N TYR A 127 -5.37 19.57 -3.58
CA TYR A 127 -4.22 18.91 -4.18
C TYR A 127 -4.65 18.31 -5.50
N ILE A 128 -4.06 18.84 -6.56
CA ILE A 128 -4.38 18.50 -7.94
C ILE A 128 -3.17 17.89 -8.64
N SER A 129 -3.46 17.09 -9.67
CA SER A 129 -2.46 16.63 -10.62
C SER A 129 -2.91 17.07 -12.01
N TYR A 130 -2.07 17.88 -12.67
CA TYR A 130 -2.36 18.39 -14.00
C TYR A 130 -2.32 17.27 -15.04
N LEU A 131 -3.35 17.22 -15.87
CA LEU A 131 -3.47 16.31 -17.01
C LEU A 131 -3.28 17.19 -18.25
N ASN A 132 -2.02 17.41 -18.66
CA ASN A 132 -1.61 18.33 -19.73
C ASN A 132 -2.54 18.31 -20.96
N THR A 133 -3.49 19.25 -21.02
CA THR A 133 -4.12 19.73 -22.26
C THR A 133 -4.95 20.96 -21.92
N GLY A 134 -4.40 22.15 -22.16
CA GLY A 134 -5.08 23.45 -22.14
C GLY A 134 -4.63 24.24 -23.36
N GLY A 135 -5.55 24.92 -24.05
CA GLY A 135 -5.43 25.34 -25.45
C GLY A 135 -4.41 26.44 -25.79
N GLU A 136 -3.61 26.93 -24.86
CA GLU A 136 -2.72 28.09 -25.06
C GLU A 136 -1.44 28.03 -24.20
N ASP A 137 -0.67 26.94 -24.23
CA ASP A 137 0.60 26.76 -23.49
C ASP A 137 0.54 26.99 -21.96
N ASN A 138 -0.64 27.19 -21.39
CA ASN A 138 -0.85 27.38 -19.96
C ASN A 138 -0.64 26.07 -19.20
N GLN A 139 0.32 26.08 -18.27
CA GLN A 139 0.68 24.93 -17.43
C GLN A 139 -0.01 24.93 -16.06
N SER A 140 -0.77 25.99 -15.73
CA SER A 140 -1.42 26.18 -14.44
C SER A 140 -2.73 26.95 -14.56
N PHE A 141 -3.62 26.78 -13.58
CA PHE A 141 -4.83 27.60 -13.46
C PHE A 141 -4.47 29.09 -13.31
N VAL A 142 -5.26 29.96 -13.94
CA VAL A 142 -5.21 31.41 -13.77
C VAL A 142 -5.94 31.80 -12.49
N ALA A 143 -5.47 32.83 -11.80
CA ALA A 143 -6.12 33.27 -10.56
C ALA A 143 -7.53 33.80 -10.83
N GLY A 144 -8.54 33.22 -10.16
CA GLY A 144 -9.92 33.67 -10.20
C GLY A 144 -10.83 32.96 -11.21
N GLU A 145 -10.40 31.83 -11.77
CA GLU A 145 -11.23 30.95 -12.62
C GLU A 145 -11.90 29.79 -11.87
#